data_AF-A0A6I4IKX0-F1
#
_entry.id   AF-A0A6I4IKX0-F1
#
_cell.length_a   1.000
_cell.length_b   1.000
_cell.length_c   1.000
_cell.angle_alpha   90.00
_cell.angle_beta   90.00
_cell.angle_gamma   90.00
#
_symmetry.space_group_name_H-M   'P 1'
#
loop_
_entity.id
_entity.type
_entity.pdbx_description
1 polymer ?
#
loop_
_entity_poly.entity_id
_entity_poly.type
_entity_poly.pdbx_seq_one_letter_code
_entity_poly.pdbx_strand_id
1 'polypeptide(L)'
;MNLKLRTVNVTRYITPLREGGSLPALAEADDDFKYVLKFRGAGHGVKALIAEFLGGQIAKVLGLPVPELVFANLDEAFGRTEADEEIQDLLKFSQGLNLGLHFLSGALTYDAAANDCEALLASKIVWLDAFITNVDRTFKNTNLLLWKKELWLIDHGASFYFHHSWTHWETTAKTPFALIKDHVLLPKATQLEVAHEFCTTTLHSDILKEIVNQIPEDWLQWEDQLITPDEIKDVYFQFLTIRLQHAELFLKQAQDARKTLI
;
A
#
# COMPACT_ATOMS: atom_id res chain seq x y z
N MET A 1 8.50 11.04 14.70
CA MET A 1 7.92 9.73 14.32
C MET A 1 9.04 8.90 13.71
N ASN A 2 9.24 7.65 14.13
CA ASN A 2 10.26 6.79 13.49
C ASN A 2 9.67 6.16 12.23
N LEU A 3 10.19 6.56 11.07
CA LEU A 3 9.76 6.02 9.77
C LEU A 3 10.53 4.77 9.38
N LYS A 4 11.64 4.43 10.06
CA LYS A 4 12.41 3.22 9.77
C LYS A 4 11.61 1.96 10.08
N LEU A 5 11.51 1.09 9.08
CA LEU A 5 11.00 -0.26 9.26
C LEU A 5 12.06 -1.13 9.94
N ARG A 6 11.60 -2.08 10.74
CA ARG A 6 12.45 -3.17 11.23
C ARG A 6 12.70 -4.16 10.10
N THR A 7 13.79 -4.89 10.21
CA THR A 7 14.05 -6.07 9.38
C THR A 7 13.93 -7.30 10.25
N VAL A 8 13.23 -8.31 9.76
CA VAL A 8 13.03 -9.60 10.43
C VAL A 8 13.47 -10.73 9.49
N ASN A 9 13.94 -11.84 10.05
CA ASN A 9 14.23 -13.04 9.27
C ASN A 9 13.05 -13.99 9.39
N VAL A 10 12.51 -14.42 8.25
CA VAL A 10 11.38 -15.34 8.24
C VAL A 10 11.88 -16.73 8.61
N THR A 11 11.31 -17.32 9.66
CA THR A 11 11.73 -18.60 10.23
C THR A 11 10.83 -19.75 9.82
N ARG A 12 9.53 -19.49 9.60
CA ARG A 12 8.57 -20.55 9.23
C ARG A 12 7.49 -20.06 8.28
N TYR A 13 7.35 -20.76 7.16
CA TYR A 13 6.16 -20.66 6.30
C TYR A 13 4.98 -21.37 6.98
N ILE A 14 3.82 -20.71 7.13
CA ILE A 14 2.66 -21.31 7.78
C ILE A 14 1.63 -21.77 6.75
N THR A 15 1.09 -20.85 5.97
CA THR A 15 0.05 -21.16 4.99
C THR A 15 -0.04 -20.06 3.93
N PRO A 16 -0.33 -20.41 2.66
CA PRO A 16 -0.75 -19.42 1.69
C PRO A 16 -2.11 -18.85 2.09
N LEU A 17 -2.28 -17.55 1.89
CA LEU A 17 -3.55 -16.85 1.91
C LEU A 17 -3.97 -16.75 0.44
N ARG A 18 -4.85 -17.65 -0.01
CA ARG A 18 -5.25 -17.81 -1.41
C ARG A 18 -6.18 -16.68 -1.87
N GLU A 19 -5.69 -15.45 -1.78
CA GLU A 19 -6.40 -14.21 -2.13
C GLU A 19 -5.76 -13.59 -3.38
N GLY A 20 -6.51 -13.60 -4.49
CA GLY A 20 -6.10 -12.98 -5.74
C GLY A 20 -4.82 -13.55 -6.36
N GLY A 21 -4.26 -12.82 -7.33
CA GLY A 21 -3.07 -13.26 -8.08
C GLY A 21 -1.72 -12.99 -7.38
N SER A 22 -1.71 -12.37 -6.19
CA SER A 22 -0.46 -12.04 -5.47
C SER A 22 -0.01 -13.11 -4.47
N LEU A 23 -0.87 -14.10 -4.18
CA LEU A 23 -0.63 -15.26 -3.32
C LEU A 23 0.17 -14.93 -2.03
N PRO A 24 -0.29 -13.98 -1.20
CA PRO A 24 0.38 -13.68 0.06
C PRO A 24 0.40 -14.91 0.98
N ALA A 25 1.28 -14.92 1.99
CA ALA A 25 1.32 -16.02 2.94
C ALA A 25 1.51 -15.56 4.37
N LEU A 26 0.96 -16.35 5.30
CA LEU A 26 1.24 -16.21 6.72
C LEU A 26 2.59 -16.88 7.03
N ALA A 27 3.45 -16.18 7.77
CA ALA A 27 4.74 -16.69 8.21
C ALA A 27 5.09 -16.21 9.62
N GLU A 28 5.94 -16.97 10.32
CA GLU A 28 6.60 -16.57 11.57
C GLU A 28 8.00 -16.04 11.27
N ALA A 29 8.46 -15.09 12.07
CA ALA A 29 9.81 -14.54 11.99
C ALA A 29 10.62 -14.79 13.27
N ASP A 30 11.87 -14.33 13.29
CA ASP A 30 12.85 -14.48 14.38
C ASP A 30 12.55 -13.62 15.62
N ASP A 31 11.54 -12.75 15.55
CA ASP A 31 11.04 -11.94 16.65
C ASP A 31 9.76 -12.51 17.30
N ASP A 32 9.46 -13.79 17.03
CA ASP A 32 8.29 -14.53 17.51
C ASP A 32 6.92 -13.96 17.07
N PHE A 33 6.89 -12.99 16.15
CA PHE A 33 5.66 -12.47 15.58
C PHE A 33 5.29 -13.15 14.26
N LYS A 34 4.02 -12.95 13.87
CA LYS A 34 3.46 -13.44 12.61
C LYS A 34 3.23 -12.30 11.65
N TYR A 35 3.51 -12.55 10.38
CA TYR A 35 3.39 -11.58 9.31
C TYR A 35 2.64 -12.16 8.12
N VAL A 36 1.84 -11.31 7.47
CA VAL A 36 1.38 -11.54 6.10
C VAL A 36 2.48 -11.04 5.17
N LEU A 37 3.10 -11.95 4.43
CA LEU A 37 4.17 -11.65 3.50
C LEU A 37 3.60 -11.28 2.13
N LYS A 38 4.15 -10.20 1.56
CA LYS A 38 4.02 -9.82 0.16
C LYS A 38 5.35 -10.14 -0.52
N PHE A 39 5.29 -10.94 -1.57
CA PHE A 39 6.44 -11.56 -2.20
C PHE A 39 6.98 -10.74 -3.37
N ARG A 40 8.30 -10.58 -3.45
CA ARG A 40 8.97 -9.90 -4.58
C ARG A 40 8.85 -10.67 -5.89
N GLY A 41 8.70 -12.00 -5.83
CA GLY A 41 8.56 -12.87 -6.99
C GLY A 41 7.13 -12.99 -7.52
N ALA A 42 6.16 -12.29 -6.89
CA ALA A 42 4.79 -12.26 -7.39
C ALA A 42 4.70 -11.56 -8.76
N GLY A 43 3.63 -11.77 -9.52
CA GLY A 43 3.53 -11.28 -10.90
C GLY A 43 3.68 -9.75 -11.08
N HIS A 44 3.30 -8.95 -10.08
CA HIS A 44 3.51 -7.49 -10.11
C HIS A 44 4.88 -7.04 -9.54
N GLY A 45 5.63 -8.00 -9.01
CA GLY A 45 7.02 -7.87 -8.58
C GLY A 45 7.27 -6.84 -7.49
N VAL A 46 8.51 -6.35 -7.46
CA VAL A 46 8.98 -5.32 -6.53
C VAL A 46 8.19 -4.01 -6.61
N LYS A 47 7.55 -3.69 -7.74
CA LYS A 47 6.73 -2.47 -7.88
C LYS A 47 5.51 -2.49 -6.95
N ALA A 48 4.87 -3.65 -6.79
CA ALA A 48 3.79 -3.81 -5.81
C ALA A 48 4.31 -3.69 -4.37
N LEU A 49 5.51 -4.19 -4.07
CA LEU A 49 6.14 -4.01 -2.75
C LEU A 49 6.44 -2.54 -2.45
N ILE A 50 6.93 -1.79 -3.46
CA ILE A 50 7.15 -0.35 -3.34
C ILE A 50 5.83 0.38 -3.10
N ALA A 51 4.77 0.02 -3.83
CA ALA A 51 3.44 0.62 -3.63
C ALA A 51 2.87 0.33 -2.24
N GLU A 52 2.97 -0.91 -1.76
CA GLU A 52 2.56 -1.29 -0.40
C GLU A 52 3.34 -0.51 0.66
N PHE A 53 4.67 -0.46 0.49
CA PHE A 53 5.56 0.27 1.39
C PHE A 53 5.23 1.76 1.45
N LEU A 54 5.17 2.43 0.30
CA LEU A 54 4.87 3.87 0.22
C LEU A 54 3.47 4.17 0.76
N GLY A 55 2.46 3.40 0.33
CA GLY A 55 1.08 3.55 0.77
C GLY A 55 0.94 3.41 2.29
N GLY A 56 1.49 2.34 2.86
CA GLY A 56 1.43 2.11 4.30
C GLY A 56 2.22 3.14 5.12
N GLN A 57 3.39 3.58 4.65
CA GLN A 57 4.18 4.61 5.35
C GLN A 57 3.51 5.99 5.31
N ILE A 58 2.93 6.38 4.17
CA ILE A 58 2.17 7.62 4.05
C ILE A 58 0.91 7.54 4.93
N ALA A 59 0.19 6.41 4.92
CA ALA A 59 -0.96 6.18 5.79
C ALA A 59 -0.58 6.34 7.27
N LYS A 60 0.54 5.72 7.68
CA LYS A 60 1.07 5.82 9.05
C LYS A 60 1.36 7.27 9.44
N VAL A 61 1.94 8.08 8.54
CA VAL A 61 2.18 9.52 8.77
C VAL A 61 0.87 10.30 8.95
N LEU A 62 -0.15 9.96 8.16
CA LEU A 62 -1.48 10.56 8.26
C LEU A 62 -2.27 10.09 9.50
N GLY A 63 -1.67 9.26 10.35
CA GLY A 63 -2.30 8.70 11.54
C GLY A 63 -3.38 7.67 11.21
N LEU A 64 -3.34 7.07 10.02
CA LEU A 64 -4.28 6.03 9.62
C LEU A 64 -3.83 4.67 10.19
N PRO A 65 -4.79 3.83 10.61
CA PRO A 65 -4.51 2.52 11.19
C PRO A 65 -4.07 1.53 10.11
N VAL A 66 -2.77 1.25 10.06
CA VAL A 66 -2.16 0.21 9.22
C VAL A 66 -1.39 -0.76 10.10
N PRO A 67 -1.37 -2.08 9.80
CA PRO A 67 -0.47 -2.99 10.47
C PRO A 67 0.98 -2.51 10.38
N GLU A 68 1.81 -2.88 11.36
CA GLU A 68 3.22 -2.59 11.28
C GLU A 68 3.81 -3.24 10.02
N LEU A 69 4.51 -2.43 9.21
CA LEU A 69 5.32 -2.92 8.10
C LEU A 69 6.71 -3.29 8.61
N VAL A 70 7.23 -4.40 8.09
CA VAL A 70 8.61 -4.84 8.29
C VAL A 70 9.22 -5.25 6.95
N PHE A 71 10.52 -5.09 6.80
CA PHE A 71 11.25 -5.81 5.77
C PHE A 71 11.45 -7.25 6.25
N ALA A 72 11.13 -8.21 5.38
CA ALA A 72 11.15 -9.63 5.73
C ALA A 72 12.16 -10.36 4.84
N ASN A 73 13.25 -10.86 5.42
CA ASN A 73 14.26 -11.60 4.68
C ASN A 73 13.87 -13.08 4.59
N LEU A 74 13.86 -13.62 3.37
CA LEU A 74 13.56 -15.02 3.07
C LEU A 74 14.84 -15.76 2.71
N ASP A 75 15.10 -16.84 3.44
CA ASP A 75 16.20 -17.76 3.17
C ASP A 75 15.95 -18.61 1.91
N GLU A 76 17.01 -19.11 1.29
CA GLU A 76 16.94 -20.03 0.14
C GLU A 76 16.15 -21.32 0.44
N ALA A 77 16.10 -21.72 1.71
CA ALA A 77 15.34 -22.86 2.18
C ALA A 77 13.83 -22.60 2.32
N PHE A 78 13.38 -21.35 2.22
CA PHE A 78 11.99 -20.99 2.42
C PHE A 78 11.09 -21.60 1.35
N GLY A 79 9.98 -22.23 1.78
CA GLY A 79 9.01 -22.81 0.85
C GLY A 79 9.43 -24.11 0.15
N ARG A 80 10.60 -24.69 0.45
CA ARG A 80 11.08 -25.92 -0.20
C ARG A 80 10.17 -27.14 -0.01
N THR A 81 9.35 -27.13 1.03
CA THR A 81 8.39 -28.19 1.36
C THR A 81 6.98 -27.91 0.83
N GLU A 82 6.78 -26.78 0.14
CA GLU A 82 5.51 -26.49 -0.53
C GLU A 82 5.28 -27.48 -1.68
N ALA A 83 4.08 -28.05 -1.70
CA ALA A 83 3.69 -29.09 -2.63
C ALA A 83 3.09 -28.52 -3.92
N ASP A 84 2.56 -27.30 -3.85
CA ASP A 84 2.05 -26.56 -5.00
C ASP A 84 3.23 -25.96 -5.81
N GLU A 85 3.41 -26.40 -7.05
CA GLU A 85 4.54 -25.98 -7.90
C GLU A 85 4.53 -24.47 -8.20
N GLU A 86 3.35 -23.86 -8.37
CA GLU A 86 3.23 -22.42 -8.65
C GLU A 86 3.67 -21.60 -7.43
N ILE A 87 3.22 -22.00 -6.24
CA ILE A 87 3.63 -21.35 -4.99
C ILE A 87 5.12 -21.62 -4.73
N GLN A 88 5.61 -22.82 -5.00
CA GLN A 88 7.02 -23.14 -4.81
C GLN A 88 7.93 -22.25 -5.67
N ASP A 89 7.59 -22.05 -6.95
CA ASP A 89 8.34 -21.17 -7.84
C ASP A 89 8.26 -19.71 -7.40
N LEU A 90 7.07 -19.23 -7.01
CA LEU A 90 6.89 -17.92 -6.39
C LEU A 90 7.85 -17.72 -5.20
N LEU A 91 7.95 -18.71 -4.30
CA LEU A 91 8.81 -18.63 -3.12
C LEU A 91 10.30 -18.65 -3.49
N LYS A 92 10.71 -19.46 -4.49
CA LYS A 92 12.09 -19.45 -5.01
C LYS A 92 12.47 -18.09 -5.59
N PHE A 93 11.59 -17.48 -6.40
CA PHE A 93 11.80 -16.14 -6.94
C PHE A 93 11.71 -15.04 -5.88
N SER A 94 11.28 -15.38 -4.66
CA SER A 94 11.14 -14.46 -3.54
C SER A 94 12.23 -14.56 -2.50
N GLN A 95 13.35 -15.23 -2.78
CA GLN A 95 14.52 -15.21 -1.90
C GLN A 95 15.05 -13.78 -1.70
N GLY A 96 15.50 -13.48 -0.48
CA GLY A 96 15.95 -12.14 -0.09
C GLY A 96 14.84 -11.26 0.51
N LEU A 97 14.92 -9.94 0.28
CA LEU A 97 14.12 -8.93 0.98
C LEU A 97 12.69 -8.77 0.43
N ASN A 98 11.71 -9.11 1.25
CA ASN A 98 10.28 -8.97 0.96
C ASN A 98 9.65 -7.95 1.92
N LEU A 99 8.34 -7.80 1.84
CA LEU A 99 7.59 -6.94 2.77
C LEU A 99 6.64 -7.79 3.62
N GLY A 100 6.66 -7.57 4.93
CA GLY A 100 5.74 -8.19 5.88
C GLY A 100 4.80 -7.16 6.50
N LEU A 101 3.54 -7.53 6.66
CA LEU A 101 2.55 -6.78 7.44
C LEU A 101 2.25 -7.57 8.70
N HIS A 102 2.29 -6.93 9.87
CA HIS A 102 1.98 -7.62 11.13
C HIS A 102 0.59 -8.28 11.06
N PHE A 103 0.53 -9.56 11.40
CA PHE A 103 -0.71 -10.32 11.31
C PHE A 103 -1.65 -9.97 12.47
N LEU A 104 -2.76 -9.30 12.16
CA LEU A 104 -3.78 -8.92 13.13
C LEU A 104 -4.67 -10.12 13.48
N SER A 105 -4.23 -10.93 14.44
CA SER A 105 -4.98 -12.13 14.87
C SER A 105 -6.40 -11.77 15.32
N GLY A 106 -7.39 -12.48 14.78
CA GLY A 106 -8.81 -12.27 15.07
C GLY A 106 -9.44 -11.08 14.33
N ALA A 107 -8.72 -10.46 13.38
CA ALA A 107 -9.33 -9.47 12.50
C ALA A 107 -10.38 -10.10 11.58
N LEU A 108 -11.42 -9.33 11.27
CA LEU A 108 -12.48 -9.68 10.33
C LEU A 108 -12.39 -8.75 9.11
N THR A 109 -12.83 -9.20 7.94
CA THR A 109 -12.99 -8.31 6.79
C THR A 109 -14.04 -7.24 7.09
N TYR A 110 -13.76 -6.00 6.74
CA TYR A 110 -14.75 -4.93 6.81
C TYR A 110 -15.79 -5.11 5.70
N ASP A 111 -17.06 -5.16 6.10
CA ASP A 111 -18.21 -5.19 5.22
C ASP A 111 -18.95 -3.85 5.26
N ALA A 112 -18.97 -3.14 4.13
CA ALA A 112 -19.60 -1.82 4.04
C ALA A 112 -21.12 -1.83 4.28
N ALA A 113 -21.78 -2.98 4.11
CA ALA A 113 -23.21 -3.15 4.38
C ALA A 113 -23.51 -3.39 5.86
N ALA A 114 -22.58 -4.00 6.60
CA ALA A 114 -22.78 -4.40 7.99
C ALA A 114 -22.03 -3.52 9.00
N ASN A 115 -21.00 -2.81 8.57
CA ASN A 115 -20.08 -2.08 9.44
C ASN A 115 -20.10 -0.59 9.17
N ASP A 116 -19.77 0.18 10.21
CA ASP A 116 -19.64 1.62 10.13
C ASP A 116 -18.23 2.14 10.41
N CYS A 117 -17.94 3.33 9.93
CA CYS A 117 -16.68 4.01 10.20
C CYS A 117 -16.91 5.52 10.34
N GLU A 118 -16.11 6.16 11.19
CA GLU A 118 -16.20 7.60 11.41
C GLU A 118 -15.98 8.38 10.10
N ALA A 119 -16.77 9.43 9.89
CA ALA A 119 -16.75 10.22 8.66
C ALA A 119 -15.37 10.83 8.36
N LEU A 120 -14.65 11.32 9.40
CA LEU A 120 -13.31 11.87 9.21
C LEU A 120 -12.31 10.79 8.78
N LEU A 121 -12.37 9.62 9.42
CA LEU A 121 -11.53 8.48 9.07
C LEU A 121 -11.78 8.05 7.63
N ALA A 122 -13.05 7.89 7.24
CA ALA A 122 -13.43 7.59 5.85
C ALA A 122 -12.88 8.63 4.87
N SER A 123 -13.01 9.92 5.19
CA SER A 123 -12.51 11.02 4.36
C SER A 123 -10.99 11.02 4.22
N LYS A 124 -10.24 10.73 5.29
CA LYS A 124 -8.77 10.60 5.22
C LYS A 124 -8.34 9.40 4.38
N ILE A 125 -9.02 8.27 4.48
CA ILE A 125 -8.73 7.07 3.67
C ILE A 125 -9.00 7.34 2.19
N VAL A 126 -10.17 7.91 1.86
CA VAL A 126 -10.52 8.29 0.48
C VAL A 126 -9.52 9.30 -0.08
N TRP A 127 -9.08 10.27 0.73
CA TRP A 127 -8.05 11.23 0.33
C TRP A 127 -6.70 10.55 0.07
N LEU A 128 -6.26 9.65 0.96
CA LEU A 128 -5.02 8.88 0.79
C LEU A 128 -5.06 8.08 -0.52
N ASP A 129 -6.11 7.32 -0.75
CA ASP A 129 -6.24 6.48 -1.94
C ASP A 129 -6.29 7.30 -3.23
N ALA A 130 -6.87 8.50 -3.21
CA ALA A 130 -6.79 9.42 -4.34
C ALA A 130 -5.39 9.99 -4.58
N PHE A 131 -4.65 10.26 -3.49
CA PHE A 131 -3.27 10.76 -3.51
C PHE A 131 -2.31 9.72 -4.09
N ILE A 132 -2.35 8.48 -3.58
CA ILE A 132 -1.48 7.38 -4.04
C ILE A 132 -2.04 6.66 -5.28
N THR A 133 -3.21 7.04 -5.76
CA THR A 133 -3.92 6.42 -6.90
C THR A 133 -4.24 4.94 -6.68
N ASN A 134 -4.83 4.58 -5.54
CA ASN A 134 -5.26 3.21 -5.24
C ASN A 134 -6.65 2.91 -5.81
N VAL A 135 -6.76 1.89 -6.67
CA VAL A 135 -8.01 1.48 -7.34
C VAL A 135 -8.64 0.27 -6.71
N ASP A 136 -7.92 -0.42 -5.82
CA ASP A 136 -8.36 -1.71 -5.31
C ASP A 136 -9.03 -1.58 -3.94
N ARG A 137 -9.43 -0.38 -3.51
CA ARG A 137 -10.26 -0.18 -2.32
C ARG A 137 -11.74 -0.01 -2.66
N THR A 138 -12.35 -1.07 -3.17
CA THR A 138 -13.71 -1.06 -3.76
C THR A 138 -14.71 -1.86 -2.92
N PHE A 139 -16.00 -1.80 -3.28
CA PHE A 139 -17.02 -2.65 -2.64
C PHE A 139 -16.79 -4.16 -2.85
N LYS A 140 -16.09 -4.55 -3.93
CA LYS A 140 -15.79 -5.97 -4.23
C LYS A 140 -14.58 -6.47 -3.47
N ASN A 141 -13.58 -5.62 -3.32
CA ASN A 141 -12.39 -5.87 -2.52
C ASN A 141 -12.14 -4.67 -1.62
N THR A 142 -12.56 -4.76 -0.36
CA THR A 142 -12.48 -3.61 0.54
C THR A 142 -11.06 -3.34 1.00
N ASN A 143 -10.20 -4.36 1.03
CA ASN A 143 -8.84 -4.29 1.57
C ASN A 143 -8.80 -3.61 2.96
N LEU A 144 -9.87 -3.77 3.73
CA LEU A 144 -10.06 -3.17 5.05
C LEU A 144 -10.41 -4.27 6.05
N LEU A 145 -9.87 -4.16 7.25
CA LEU A 145 -10.11 -5.08 8.35
C LEU A 145 -10.80 -4.36 9.52
N LEU A 146 -11.58 -5.12 10.28
CA LEU A 146 -12.00 -4.76 11.62
C LEU A 146 -11.17 -5.56 12.63
N TRP A 147 -10.36 -4.86 13.41
CA TRP A 147 -9.56 -5.46 14.47
C TRP A 147 -9.79 -4.70 15.77
N LYS A 148 -10.17 -5.43 16.83
CA LYS A 148 -10.53 -4.83 18.14
C LYS A 148 -11.57 -3.69 18.04
N LYS A 149 -12.52 -3.82 17.10
CA LYS A 149 -13.59 -2.84 16.78
C LYS A 149 -13.10 -1.54 16.11
N GLU A 150 -11.87 -1.51 15.64
CA GLU A 150 -11.31 -0.40 14.87
C GLU A 150 -11.14 -0.83 13.41
N LEU A 151 -11.27 0.12 12.49
CA LEU A 151 -11.00 -0.09 11.06
C LEU A 151 -9.50 -0.05 10.82
N TRP A 152 -8.96 -0.96 10.01
CA TRP A 152 -7.54 -1.03 9.65
C TRP A 152 -7.39 -1.19 8.14
N LEU A 153 -6.43 -0.48 7.55
CA LEU A 153 -6.11 -0.53 6.14
C LEU A 153 -5.07 -1.61 5.88
N ILE A 154 -5.32 -2.41 4.85
CA ILE A 154 -4.33 -3.30 4.25
C ILE A 154 -4.30 -3.06 2.74
N ASP A 155 -3.32 -3.69 2.09
CA ASP A 155 -3.18 -3.83 0.64
C ASP A 155 -3.25 -2.51 -0.14
N HIS A 156 -2.13 -1.79 -0.17
CA HIS A 156 -1.87 -0.66 -1.05
C HIS A 156 -1.08 -1.07 -2.29
N GLY A 157 -0.77 -2.36 -2.48
CA GLY A 157 0.07 -2.86 -3.57
C GLY A 157 -0.44 -2.57 -4.98
N ALA A 158 -1.75 -2.31 -5.12
CA ALA A 158 -2.38 -1.86 -6.36
C ALA A 158 -2.42 -0.33 -6.51
N SER A 159 -1.51 0.41 -5.88
CA SER A 159 -1.40 1.89 -6.00
C SER A 159 -0.33 2.30 -7.02
N PHE A 160 -0.20 3.60 -7.27
CA PHE A 160 0.87 4.19 -8.08
C PHE A 160 0.94 3.70 -9.54
N TYR A 161 -0.19 3.58 -10.28
CA TYR A 161 -0.19 3.01 -11.66
C TYR A 161 0.88 3.53 -12.61
N PHE A 162 1.30 4.78 -12.44
CA PHE A 162 2.36 5.37 -13.26
C PHE A 162 3.62 4.48 -13.26
N HIS A 163 3.88 3.69 -12.21
CA HIS A 163 5.05 2.82 -12.17
C HIS A 163 5.00 1.65 -13.17
N HIS A 164 3.81 1.34 -13.71
CA HIS A 164 3.61 0.36 -14.78
C HIS A 164 3.67 1.01 -16.16
N SER A 165 3.52 2.34 -16.24
CA SER A 165 3.72 3.15 -17.44
C SER A 165 4.64 4.31 -17.11
N TRP A 166 5.95 4.02 -17.04
CA TRP A 166 6.99 4.95 -16.57
C TRP A 166 7.11 6.25 -17.39
N THR A 167 6.43 6.31 -18.55
CA THR A 167 6.33 7.51 -19.38
C THR A 167 5.22 8.44 -18.88
N HIS A 168 5.42 9.75 -19.01
CA HIS A 168 4.39 10.77 -18.69
C HIS A 168 3.92 10.78 -17.23
N TRP A 169 4.71 10.27 -16.29
CA TRP A 169 4.35 10.25 -14.87
C TRP A 169 4.08 11.66 -14.32
N GLU A 170 4.75 12.70 -14.83
CA GLU A 170 4.53 14.11 -14.47
C GLU A 170 3.10 14.58 -14.81
N THR A 171 2.59 14.17 -15.97
CA THR A 171 1.22 14.46 -16.38
C THR A 171 0.24 13.68 -15.51
N THR A 172 0.52 12.40 -15.25
CA THR A 172 -0.30 11.54 -14.39
C THR A 172 -0.39 12.10 -12.96
N ALA A 173 0.68 12.71 -12.44
CA ALA A 173 0.70 13.32 -11.11
C ALA A 173 -0.32 14.46 -10.96
N LYS A 174 -0.74 15.10 -12.06
CA LYS A 174 -1.70 16.21 -12.09
C LYS A 174 -3.13 15.78 -12.45
N THR A 175 -3.46 14.49 -12.35
CA THR A 175 -4.78 13.98 -12.73
C THR A 175 -5.79 13.99 -11.57
N PRO A 176 -7.11 14.07 -11.84
CA PRO A 176 -8.14 14.06 -10.80
C PRO A 176 -8.36 12.69 -10.11
N PHE A 177 -7.80 11.59 -10.61
CA PHE A 177 -8.10 10.21 -10.16
C PHE A 177 -9.61 9.84 -10.22
N ALA A 178 -10.13 9.64 -11.44
CA ALA A 178 -11.54 9.35 -11.69
C ALA A 178 -12.07 8.05 -11.06
N LEU A 179 -11.20 7.07 -10.77
CA LEU A 179 -11.58 5.76 -10.22
C LEU A 179 -11.97 5.83 -8.73
N ILE A 180 -11.76 6.98 -8.07
CA ILE A 180 -12.22 7.19 -6.69
C ILE A 180 -13.74 7.00 -6.51
N LYS A 181 -14.52 7.17 -7.60
CA LYS A 181 -15.98 6.95 -7.60
C LYS A 181 -16.39 5.54 -7.16
N ASP A 182 -15.51 4.55 -7.34
CA ASP A 182 -15.76 3.14 -7.03
C ASP A 182 -15.31 2.77 -5.59
N HIS A 183 -14.82 3.76 -4.83
CA HIS A 183 -14.22 3.56 -3.52
C HIS A 183 -15.27 3.23 -2.44
N VAL A 184 -15.02 2.16 -1.67
CA VAL A 184 -16.00 1.61 -0.70
C VAL A 184 -16.44 2.59 0.38
N LEU A 185 -15.53 3.44 0.87
CA LEU A 185 -15.83 4.43 1.91
C LEU A 185 -16.32 5.79 1.38
N LEU A 186 -16.42 5.98 0.06
CA LEU A 186 -16.82 7.27 -0.51
C LEU A 186 -18.18 7.79 0.00
N PRO A 187 -19.22 6.95 0.18
CA PRO A 187 -20.50 7.40 0.76
C PRO A 187 -20.34 8.04 2.16
N LYS A 188 -19.40 7.53 2.94
CA LYS A 188 -19.16 7.91 4.36
C LYS A 188 -18.18 9.07 4.50
N ALA A 189 -17.45 9.41 3.44
CA ALA A 189 -16.44 10.48 3.43
C ALA A 189 -17.09 11.88 3.37
N THR A 190 -17.82 12.28 4.41
CA THR A 190 -18.56 13.55 4.45
C THR A 190 -17.68 14.76 4.81
N GLN A 191 -16.45 14.52 5.26
CA GLN A 191 -15.51 15.53 5.75
C GLN A 191 -14.24 15.64 4.88
N LEU A 192 -14.40 15.55 3.55
CA LEU A 192 -13.28 15.57 2.60
C LEU A 192 -12.43 16.85 2.68
N GLU A 193 -13.04 18.01 2.96
CA GLU A 193 -12.29 19.28 3.13
C GLU A 193 -11.42 19.26 4.39
N VAL A 194 -11.98 18.79 5.51
CA VAL A 194 -11.24 18.67 6.78
C VAL A 194 -10.08 17.67 6.64
N ALA A 195 -10.33 16.54 5.96
CA ALA A 195 -9.29 15.59 5.64
C ALA A 195 -8.21 16.20 4.72
N HIS A 196 -8.61 16.98 3.71
CA HIS A 196 -7.67 17.63 2.80
C HIS A 196 -6.76 18.61 3.54
N GLU A 197 -7.31 19.52 4.36
CA GLU A 197 -6.52 20.46 5.15
C GLU A 197 -5.54 19.75 6.08
N PHE A 198 -6.01 18.70 6.77
CA PHE A 198 -5.16 17.88 7.63
C PHE A 198 -4.02 17.22 6.84
N CYS A 199 -4.33 16.56 5.73
CA CYS A 199 -3.37 15.79 4.97
C CYS A 199 -2.32 16.66 4.28
N THR A 200 -2.71 17.81 3.71
CA THR A 200 -1.78 18.75 3.06
C THR A 200 -0.92 19.53 4.06
N THR A 201 -1.37 19.69 5.30
CA THR A 201 -0.56 20.26 6.38
C THR A 201 0.41 19.23 6.97
N THR A 202 -0.01 17.96 7.03
CA THR A 202 0.80 16.87 7.62
C THR A 202 1.91 16.42 6.66
N LEU A 203 1.58 16.21 5.39
CA LEU A 203 2.55 15.81 4.37
C LEU A 203 3.31 17.02 3.85
N HIS A 204 4.63 16.90 3.75
CA HIS A 204 5.51 17.89 3.15
C HIS A 204 6.73 17.21 2.55
N SER A 205 7.50 17.95 1.74
CA SER A 205 8.59 17.39 0.94
C SER A 205 9.62 16.60 1.75
N ASP A 206 9.99 17.06 2.96
CA ASP A 206 10.98 16.37 3.78
C ASP A 206 10.51 14.98 4.22
N ILE A 207 9.25 14.86 4.67
CA ILE A 207 8.65 13.56 5.02
C ILE A 207 8.58 12.65 3.79
N LEU A 208 8.11 13.16 2.65
CA LEU A 208 7.99 12.36 1.43
C LEU A 208 9.36 11.85 0.97
N LYS A 209 10.38 12.70 1.03
CA LYS A 209 11.75 12.33 0.71
C LYS A 209 12.31 11.31 1.70
N GLU A 210 12.04 11.47 3.00
CA GLU A 210 12.44 10.50 4.03
C GLU A 210 11.80 9.12 3.82
N ILE A 211 10.52 9.07 3.44
CA ILE A 211 9.83 7.80 3.13
C ILE A 211 10.44 7.17 1.87
N VAL A 212 10.56 7.92 0.78
CA VAL A 212 11.07 7.41 -0.51
C VAL A 212 12.51 6.91 -0.40
N ASN A 213 13.36 7.60 0.36
CA ASN A 213 14.75 7.21 0.55
C ASN A 213 14.90 5.85 1.24
N GLN A 214 13.89 5.40 1.96
CA GLN A 214 13.87 4.10 2.64
C GLN A 214 13.43 2.94 1.74
N ILE A 215 13.06 3.19 0.47
CA ILE A 215 12.87 2.10 -0.48
C ILE A 215 14.21 1.34 -0.62
N PRO A 216 14.23 0.01 -0.39
CA PRO A 216 15.43 -0.79 -0.52
C PRO A 216 16.02 -0.71 -1.93
N GLU A 217 17.33 -0.56 -2.05
CA GLU A 217 18.02 -0.55 -3.35
C GLU A 217 17.79 -1.85 -4.14
N ASP A 218 17.66 -2.98 -3.44
CA ASP A 218 17.39 -4.29 -4.03
C ASP A 218 16.02 -4.37 -4.74
N TRP A 219 15.10 -3.44 -4.47
CA TRP A 219 13.82 -3.34 -5.18
C TRP A 219 13.86 -2.41 -6.40
N LEU A 220 14.99 -1.74 -6.62
CA LEU A 220 15.16 -0.70 -7.63
C LEU A 220 16.04 -1.15 -8.80
N GLN A 221 16.43 -2.43 -8.84
CA GLN A 221 17.15 -3.03 -9.97
C GLN A 221 16.15 -3.50 -11.02
N TRP A 222 15.66 -2.57 -11.86
CA TRP A 222 14.68 -2.89 -12.90
C TRP A 222 15.38 -3.26 -14.20
N GLU A 223 15.30 -4.53 -14.60
CA GLU A 223 16.08 -5.13 -15.70
C GLU A 223 15.90 -4.41 -17.06
N ASP A 224 14.75 -3.76 -17.29
CA ASP A 224 14.39 -3.16 -18.56
C ASP A 224 14.70 -1.66 -18.69
N GLN A 225 15.33 -1.03 -17.70
CA GLN A 225 15.53 0.42 -17.68
C GLN A 225 16.97 0.83 -17.40
N LEU A 226 17.52 1.68 -18.27
CA LEU A 226 18.80 2.41 -18.05
C LEU A 226 18.61 3.54 -17.02
N ILE A 227 17.97 3.23 -15.90
CA ILE A 227 17.67 4.17 -14.82
C ILE A 227 18.34 3.66 -13.54
N THR A 228 18.99 4.56 -12.83
CA THR A 228 19.65 4.25 -11.56
C THR A 228 18.63 4.17 -10.42
N PRO A 229 18.92 3.46 -9.31
CA PRO A 229 18.06 3.46 -8.12
C PRO A 229 17.71 4.86 -7.60
N ASP A 230 18.66 5.80 -7.64
CA ASP A 230 18.45 7.18 -7.21
C ASP A 230 17.48 7.92 -8.13
N GLU A 231 17.56 7.73 -9.44
CA GLU A 231 16.61 8.31 -10.39
C GLU A 231 15.20 7.72 -10.22
N ILE A 232 15.08 6.42 -9.92
CA ILE A 232 13.77 5.82 -9.60
C ILE A 232 13.17 6.45 -8.33
N LYS A 233 13.98 6.58 -7.26
CA LYS A 233 13.56 7.25 -6.03
C LYS A 233 13.13 8.69 -6.31
N ASP A 234 13.92 9.43 -7.10
CA ASP A 234 13.59 10.81 -7.45
C ASP A 234 12.25 10.90 -8.20
N VAL A 235 11.96 10.00 -9.14
CA VAL A 235 10.65 9.95 -9.81
C VAL A 235 9.50 9.73 -8.83
N TYR A 236 9.60 8.79 -7.89
CA TYR A 236 8.55 8.60 -6.86
C TYR A 236 8.39 9.84 -5.98
N PHE A 237 9.50 10.46 -5.57
CA PHE A 237 9.49 11.68 -4.76
C PHE A 237 8.84 12.85 -5.51
N GLN A 238 9.22 13.08 -6.77
CA GLN A 238 8.65 14.13 -7.60
C GLN A 238 7.18 13.87 -7.91
N PHE A 239 6.79 12.63 -8.22
CA PHE A 239 5.39 12.25 -8.41
C PHE A 239 4.54 12.63 -7.19
N LEU A 240 4.95 12.18 -6.00
CA LEU A 240 4.25 12.46 -4.74
C LEU A 240 4.19 13.97 -4.45
N THR A 241 5.29 14.69 -4.69
CA THR A 241 5.38 16.14 -4.46
C THR A 241 4.45 16.91 -5.39
N ILE A 242 4.48 16.63 -6.69
CA ILE A 242 3.59 17.26 -7.69
C ILE A 242 2.13 16.93 -7.37
N ARG A 243 1.85 15.67 -7.01
CA ARG A 243 0.50 15.23 -6.66
C ARG A 243 -0.03 15.96 -5.43
N LEU A 244 0.81 16.21 -4.43
CA LEU A 244 0.45 16.96 -3.22
C LEU A 244 0.19 18.44 -3.53
N GLN A 245 1.03 19.05 -4.37
CA GLN A 245 0.87 20.44 -4.83
C GLN A 245 -0.42 20.67 -5.62
N HIS A 246 -0.93 19.63 -6.25
CA HIS A 246 -2.16 19.64 -7.05
C HIS A 246 -3.30 18.85 -6.41
N ALA A 247 -3.29 18.71 -5.08
CA ALA A 247 -4.24 17.88 -4.35
C ALA A 247 -5.71 18.33 -4.50
N GLU A 248 -5.94 19.60 -4.84
CA GLU A 248 -7.25 20.15 -5.16
C GLU A 248 -7.93 19.44 -6.34
N LEU A 249 -7.15 18.91 -7.29
CA LEU A 249 -7.69 18.25 -8.48
C LEU A 249 -8.40 16.95 -8.12
N PHE A 250 -7.77 16.11 -7.30
CA PHE A 250 -8.36 14.85 -6.88
C PHE A 250 -9.36 15.01 -5.72
N LEU A 251 -9.20 16.05 -4.88
CA LEU A 251 -10.22 16.43 -3.91
C LEU A 251 -11.55 16.73 -4.61
N LYS A 252 -11.51 17.61 -5.62
CA LYS A 252 -12.71 17.99 -6.37
C LYS A 252 -13.37 16.78 -7.02
N GLN A 253 -12.57 15.88 -7.62
CA GLN A 253 -13.08 14.64 -8.20
C GLN A 253 -13.79 13.74 -7.17
N ALA A 254 -13.24 13.61 -5.96
CA ALA A 254 -13.87 12.83 -4.90
C ALA A 254 -15.18 13.49 -4.41
N GLN A 255 -15.21 14.82 -4.28
CA GLN A 255 -16.41 15.56 -3.91
C GLN A 255 -17.51 15.42 -4.97
N ASP A 256 -17.16 15.58 -6.23
CA ASP A 256 -18.12 15.48 -7.34
C ASP A 256 -18.63 14.05 -7.50
N ALA A 257 -17.76 13.04 -7.39
CA ALA A 257 -18.19 11.64 -7.36
C ALA A 257 -19.14 11.36 -6.19
N ARG A 258 -18.84 11.86 -4.98
CA ARG A 258 -19.70 11.67 -3.81
C ARG A 258 -21.09 12.30 -3.98
N LYS A 259 -21.18 13.49 -4.60
CA LYS A 259 -22.48 14.14 -4.90
C LYS A 259 -23.38 13.28 -5.79
N THR A 260 -22.80 12.43 -6.66
CA THR A 260 -23.60 11.55 -7.53
C THR A 260 -24.17 10.32 -6.81
N LEU A 261 -23.70 10.02 -5.61
CA LEU A 261 -24.17 8.88 -4.80
C LEU A 261 -25.33 9.24 -3.86
N ILE A 262 -25.63 10.54 -3.71
CA ILE A 262 -26.60 11.10 -2.74
C ILE A 262 -27.83 11.60 -3.48
#